data_AF-A0A3B8RYU9-F1
#
_entry.id   AF-A0A3B8RYU9-F1
#
_cell.length_a   1.000
_cell.length_b   1.000
_cell.length_c   1.000
_cell.angle_alpha   90.00
_cell.angle_beta   90.00
_cell.angle_gamma   90.00
#
_symmetry.space_group_name_H-M   'P 1'
#
loop_
_entity.id
_entity.type
_entity.pdbx_description
1 polymer ?
#
loop_
_entity_poly.entity_id
_entity_poly.type
_entity_poly.pdbx_seq_one_letter_code
_entity_poly.pdbx_strand_id
1 'polypeptide(L)'
;KALFMNINEIGTAENLPLDVVFPNNVVDLSLRVRWAKNRAERLQKHTIEIVDQFCTNYESKIRDMGGIGFFLGGIGPDGHIGFNVQG
;
A
#
# COMPACT_ATOMS: atom_id res chain seq x y z
N LYS A 1 4.83 16.45 18.31
CA LYS A 1 3.82 15.50 17.78
C LYS A 1 4.57 14.54 16.87
N ALA A 2 4.39 13.23 17.02
CA ALA A 2 4.95 12.23 16.12
C ALA A 2 3.82 11.55 15.35
N LEU A 3 4.08 11.16 14.10
CA LEU A 3 3.16 10.40 13.26
C LEU A 3 3.79 9.04 12.98
N PHE A 4 3.14 7.97 13.40
CA PHE A 4 3.59 6.59 13.20
C PHE A 4 2.61 5.87 12.28
N MET A 5 3.14 5.09 11.35
CA MET A 5 2.35 4.25 10.44
C MET A 5 2.05 2.91 11.12
N ASN A 6 0.78 2.51 11.12
CA ASN A 6 0.34 1.21 11.58
C ASN A 6 -0.35 0.46 10.43
N ILE A 7 0.37 -0.48 9.81
CA ILE A 7 -0.15 -1.24 8.66
C ILE A 7 -1.26 -2.24 9.05
N ASN A 8 -1.39 -2.57 10.35
CA ASN A 8 -2.45 -3.46 10.82
C ASN A 8 -3.85 -2.81 10.75
N GLU A 9 -3.91 -1.49 10.54
CA GLU A 9 -5.17 -0.76 10.32
C GLU A 9 -5.65 -0.86 8.87
N ILE A 10 -4.82 -1.38 7.96
CA ILE A 10 -5.18 -1.54 6.55
C ILE A 10 -5.98 -2.83 6.39
N GLY A 11 -7.25 -2.69 6.04
CA GLY A 11 -8.12 -3.83 5.72
C GLY A 11 -7.90 -4.39 4.31
N THR A 12 -8.68 -5.41 3.98
CA THR A 12 -8.74 -6.03 2.66
C THR A 12 -10.19 -6.11 2.17
N ALA A 13 -10.36 -6.37 0.88
CA ALA A 13 -11.69 -6.57 0.33
C ALA A 13 -12.43 -7.71 1.04
N GLU A 14 -13.67 -7.44 1.48
CA GLU A 14 -14.52 -8.39 2.21
C GLU A 14 -13.87 -8.94 3.51
N ASN A 15 -12.84 -8.27 4.05
CA ASN A 15 -11.99 -8.75 5.15
C ASN A 15 -11.37 -10.14 4.89
N LEU A 16 -11.13 -10.47 3.61
CA LEU A 16 -10.52 -11.74 3.23
C LEU A 16 -9.01 -11.71 3.46
N PRO A 17 -8.40 -12.82 3.88
CA PRO A 17 -6.95 -12.95 3.96
C PRO A 17 -6.24 -12.64 2.62
N LEU A 18 -5.03 -12.07 2.68
CA LEU A 18 -4.30 -11.65 1.48
C LEU A 18 -3.94 -12.81 0.54
N ASP A 19 -3.72 -14.02 1.06
CA ASP A 19 -3.53 -15.25 0.29
C ASP A 19 -4.79 -15.68 -0.47
N VAL A 20 -5.97 -15.28 -0.02
CA VAL A 20 -7.24 -15.46 -0.77
C VAL A 20 -7.37 -14.40 -1.87
N VAL A 21 -6.96 -13.17 -1.60
CA VAL A 21 -7.06 -12.05 -2.57
C VAL A 21 -5.98 -12.15 -3.66
N PHE A 22 -4.73 -12.45 -3.28
CA PHE A 22 -3.55 -12.54 -4.12
C PHE A 22 -2.88 -13.91 -3.98
N PRO A 23 -3.49 -15.00 -4.49
CA PRO A 23 -3.05 -16.38 -4.23
C PRO A 23 -1.62 -16.69 -4.71
N ASN A 24 -1.14 -15.97 -5.72
CA ASN A 24 0.21 -16.16 -6.27
C ASN A 24 1.22 -15.13 -5.71
N ASN A 25 0.84 -14.34 -4.69
CA ASN A 25 1.61 -13.19 -4.20
C ASN A 25 1.98 -12.18 -5.31
N VAL A 26 1.19 -12.11 -6.38
CA VAL A 26 1.35 -11.16 -7.48
C VAL A 26 0.24 -10.12 -7.41
N VAL A 27 0.65 -8.85 -7.36
CA VAL A 27 -0.27 -7.71 -7.41
C VAL A 27 -0.22 -7.10 -8.81
N ASP A 28 -1.30 -7.26 -9.58
CA ASP A 28 -1.43 -6.61 -10.89
C ASP A 28 -1.79 -5.12 -10.71
N LEU A 29 -0.78 -4.25 -10.74
CA LEU A 29 -0.97 -2.81 -10.58
C LEU A 29 -1.82 -2.16 -11.69
N SER A 30 -2.02 -2.83 -12.83
CA SER A 30 -2.92 -2.31 -13.87
C SER A 30 -4.37 -2.21 -13.37
N LEU A 31 -4.75 -3.02 -12.37
CA LEU A 31 -6.06 -2.96 -11.70
C LEU A 31 -6.33 -1.64 -10.99
N ARG A 32 -5.32 -0.79 -10.74
CA ARG A 32 -5.54 0.58 -10.25
C ARG A 32 -6.39 1.39 -11.22
N VAL A 33 -6.19 1.21 -12.52
CA VAL A 33 -6.82 2.04 -13.57
C VAL A 33 -7.84 1.27 -14.41
N ARG A 34 -7.60 -0.01 -14.70
CA ARG A 34 -8.51 -0.80 -15.55
C ARG A 34 -9.71 -1.32 -14.78
N TRP A 35 -10.72 -1.76 -15.52
CA TRP A 35 -11.87 -2.48 -15.00
C TRP A 35 -11.54 -3.93 -14.66
N ALA A 36 -12.10 -4.42 -13.55
CA ALA A 36 -12.04 -5.82 -13.16
C ALA A 36 -13.03 -6.66 -13.99
N LYS A 37 -12.56 -7.78 -14.53
CA LYS A 37 -13.30 -8.66 -15.43
C LYS A 37 -14.04 -9.79 -14.70
N ASN A 38 -13.54 -10.20 -13.54
CA ASN A 38 -14.06 -11.34 -12.78
C ASN A 38 -14.05 -11.05 -11.27
N ARG A 39 -14.58 -11.97 -10.46
CA ARG A 39 -14.66 -11.79 -9.00
C ARG A 39 -13.29 -11.64 -8.35
N ALA A 40 -12.30 -12.43 -8.76
CA ALA A 40 -10.95 -12.35 -8.21
C ALA A 40 -10.34 -10.97 -8.46
N GLU A 41 -10.42 -10.46 -9.70
CA GLU A 41 -9.94 -9.12 -10.04
C GLU A 41 -10.70 -8.02 -9.29
N ARG A 42 -11.99 -8.20 -8.98
CA ARG A 42 -12.74 -7.24 -8.15
C ARG A 42 -12.22 -7.19 -6.72
N LEU A 43 -11.93 -8.34 -6.11
CA LEU A 43 -11.34 -8.41 -4.77
C LEU A 43 -9.95 -7.77 -4.74
N GLN A 44 -9.13 -8.07 -5.75
CA GLN A 44 -7.78 -7.52 -5.89
C GLN A 44 -7.81 -6.00 -6.08
N LYS A 45 -8.62 -5.52 -7.04
CA LYS A 45 -8.80 -4.08 -7.29
C LYS A 45 -9.28 -3.35 -6.05
N HIS A 46 -10.31 -3.86 -5.37
CA HIS A 46 -10.84 -3.22 -4.18
C HIS A 46 -9.81 -3.20 -3.02
N THR A 47 -9.02 -4.27 -2.86
CA THR A 47 -7.93 -4.30 -1.87
C THR A 47 -6.84 -3.27 -2.21
N ILE A 48 -6.47 -3.13 -3.49
CA ILE A 48 -5.52 -2.10 -3.94
C ILE A 48 -6.05 -0.69 -3.64
N GLU A 49 -7.35 -0.44 -3.88
CA GLU A 49 -7.99 0.84 -3.57
C GLU A 49 -7.99 1.16 -2.08
N ILE A 50 -8.17 0.16 -1.20
CA ILE A 50 -8.07 0.33 0.26
C ILE A 50 -6.66 0.77 0.66
N VAL A 51 -5.63 0.10 0.13
CA VAL A 51 -4.22 0.45 0.39
C VAL A 51 -3.92 1.86 -0.13
N ASP A 52 -4.38 2.19 -1.34
CA ASP A 52 -4.21 3.52 -1.93
C ASP A 52 -4.83 4.61 -1.07
N GLN A 53 -6.06 4.40 -0.61
CA GLN A 53 -6.73 5.35 0.27
C GLN A 53 -6.00 5.54 1.59
N PHE A 54 -5.46 4.47 2.18
CA PHE A 54 -4.63 4.56 3.39
C PHE A 54 -3.38 5.42 3.13
N CYS A 55 -2.67 5.16 2.03
CA CYS A 55 -1.48 5.92 1.64
C CYS A 55 -1.79 7.40 1.41
N THR A 56 -2.86 7.72 0.66
CA THR A 56 -3.31 9.11 0.44
C THR A 56 -3.66 9.80 1.76
N ASN A 57 -4.38 9.12 2.65
CA ASN A 57 -4.74 9.68 3.96
C ASN A 57 -3.51 9.92 4.83
N TYR A 58 -2.54 9.01 4.83
CA TYR A 58 -1.30 9.16 5.58
C TYR A 58 -0.45 10.32 5.04
N GLU A 59 -0.37 10.46 3.71
CA GLU A 59 0.32 11.57 3.06
C GLU A 59 -0.34 12.92 3.36
N SER A 60 -1.68 12.98 3.43
CA SER A 60 -2.40 14.17 3.89
C SER A 60 -1.98 14.56 5.30
N LYS A 61 -1.91 13.61 6.24
CA LYS A 61 -1.45 13.87 7.62
C LYS A 61 -0.03 14.43 7.65
N ILE A 62 0.87 13.95 6.78
CA ILE A 62 2.24 14.48 6.65
C ILE A 62 2.20 15.94 6.15
N ARG A 63 1.41 16.23 5.12
CA ARG A 63 1.25 17.59 4.57
C ARG A 63 0.69 18.56 5.61
N ASP A 64 -0.33 18.16 6.35
CA ASP A 64 -0.94 18.94 7.43
C ASP A 64 0.04 19.24 8.58
N MET A 65 1.11 18.42 8.71
CA MET A 65 2.20 18.62 9.66
C MET A 65 3.36 19.46 9.11
N GLY A 66 3.25 19.97 7.88
CA GLY A 66 4.27 20.82 7.24
C GLY A 66 5.18 20.08 6.24
N GLY A 67 4.89 18.83 5.90
CA GLY A 67 5.66 18.06 4.92
C GLY A 67 6.98 17.48 5.46
N ILE A 68 7.83 17.01 4.54
CA ILE A 68 9.15 16.42 4.84
C ILE A 68 10.23 17.32 4.24
N GLY A 69 10.99 18.01 5.09
CA GLY A 69 12.17 18.79 4.69
C GLY A 69 13.51 18.07 4.88
N PHE A 70 13.50 16.97 5.63
CA PHE A 70 14.67 16.17 5.94
C PHE A 70 14.27 14.70 6.02
N PHE A 71 15.02 13.83 5.34
CA PHE A 71 14.82 12.39 5.35
C PHE A 71 16.02 11.71 6.01
N LEU A 72 15.76 10.93 7.06
CA LEU A 72 16.72 10.05 7.69
C LEU A 72 16.30 8.61 7.41
N GLY A 73 17.16 7.85 6.75
CA GLY A 73 16.90 6.46 6.41
C GLY A 73 18.19 5.64 6.37
N GLY A 74 18.03 4.32 6.36
CA GLY A 74 19.11 3.36 6.12
C GLY A 74 19.09 2.87 4.66
N ILE A 75 20.24 2.40 4.20
CA ILE A 75 20.39 1.69 2.93
C ILE A 75 20.74 0.23 3.28
N GLY A 76 19.94 -0.70 2.78
CA GLY A 76 20.20 -2.14 2.94
C GLY A 76 21.45 -2.59 2.18
N PRO A 77 22.08 -3.73 2.54
CA PRO A 77 23.21 -4.29 1.79
C PRO A 77 22.89 -4.63 0.32
N ASP A 78 21.62 -4.87 0.04
CA ASP A 78 21.01 -5.08 -1.29
C ASP A 78 20.64 -3.76 -2.00
N GLY A 79 20.86 -2.62 -1.36
CA GLY A 79 20.56 -1.29 -1.88
C GLY A 79 19.13 -0.79 -1.65
N HIS A 80 18.29 -1.53 -0.91
CA HIS A 80 16.92 -1.06 -0.65
C HIS A 80 16.92 0.18 0.26
N ILE A 81 15.90 1.05 0.10
CA ILE A 81 15.69 2.24 0.93
C ILE A 81 14.29 2.17 1.53
N GLY A 82 14.21 2.18 2.87
CA GLY A 82 12.93 2.00 3.56
C GLY A 82 12.30 0.66 3.18
N PHE A 83 11.12 0.69 2.55
CA PHE A 83 10.44 -0.51 2.02
C PHE A 83 10.49 -0.61 0.49
N ASN A 84 11.29 0.23 -0.17
CA ASN A 84 11.48 0.17 -1.62
C ASN A 84 12.52 -0.91 -1.96
N VAL A 85 12.03 -2.11 -2.22
CA VAL A 85 12.82 -3.30 -2.59
C VAL A 85 12.68 -3.60 -4.09
N GLN A 86 13.60 -4.38 -4.65
CA GLN A 86 13.43 -4.92 -6.00
C GLN A 86 12.17 -5.82 -6.04
N GLY A 87 11.26 -5.52 -6.97
CA GLY A 87 10.03 -6.28 -7.21
C GLY A 87 10.20 -7.42 -8.20
#